data_AF-A0A317VYV4-F1
#
_entry.id   AF-A0A317VYV4-F1
#
_cell.length_a   1.000
_cell.length_b   1.000
_cell.length_c   1.000
_cell.angle_alpha   90.00
_cell.angle_beta   90.00
_cell.angle_gamma   90.00
#
_symmetry.space_group_name_H-M   'P 1'
#
loop_
_entity.id
_entity.type
_entity.pdbx_description
1 polymer ?
#
loop_
_entity_poly.entity_id
_entity_poly.type
_entity_poly.pdbx_seq_one_letter_code
_entity_poly.pdbx_strand_id
1 'polypeptide(L)'
;MLSKLDVPRPQMVDLIFLDTLHHFPETLALVDRVRQKYPLVNIHVFKPQGLETEEEFANKYGARLWETDDQFYDWAAKVEPAQRAYRELNVHAVLTGRRRSQGGKRGDLDVIEVDEAGLIKINPLANWSFQQVKQYVQDNDVPYNELLDRGYKSIGDYHSTQPVKENEDERSGRWKGQQKTECGIHNPRSKYAQFLMEMERKRQEEALSQALQSSLTTTAQ
;
A
#
# COMPACT_ATOMS: atom_id res chain seq x y z
N MET A 1 -37.69 -7.82 -5.05
CA MET A 1 -37.42 -7.58 -6.49
C MET A 1 -35.93 -7.30 -6.71
N LEU A 2 -35.07 -8.31 -6.44
CA LEU A 2 -33.65 -8.31 -6.83
C LEU A 2 -33.39 -9.30 -7.98
N SER A 3 -34.34 -10.20 -8.23
CA SER A 3 -34.30 -11.24 -9.27
C SER A 3 -34.54 -10.73 -10.70
N LYS A 4 -34.68 -9.42 -10.90
CA LYS A 4 -34.90 -8.77 -12.21
C LYS A 4 -33.76 -7.84 -12.61
N LEU A 5 -32.71 -7.76 -11.80
CA LEU A 5 -31.48 -7.09 -12.22
C LEU A 5 -30.71 -8.10 -13.06
N ASP A 6 -30.65 -7.84 -14.37
CA ASP A 6 -29.71 -8.49 -15.26
C ASP A 6 -28.33 -7.92 -14.91
N VAL A 7 -27.71 -8.45 -13.84
CA VAL A 7 -26.40 -8.00 -13.37
C VAL A 7 -25.38 -8.59 -14.36
N PRO A 8 -24.71 -7.77 -15.20
CA PRO A 8 -23.83 -8.25 -16.24
C PRO A 8 -22.58 -8.90 -15.64
N ARG A 9 -22.63 -10.21 -15.36
CA ARG A 9 -21.71 -10.95 -14.47
C ARG A 9 -21.66 -10.32 -13.07
N PRO A 10 -21.40 -11.07 -11.99
CA PRO A 10 -20.96 -10.41 -10.76
C PRO A 10 -19.72 -9.60 -11.15
N GLN A 11 -19.82 -8.27 -11.11
CA GLN A 11 -18.68 -7.40 -11.36
C GLN A 11 -17.71 -7.66 -10.20
N MET A 12 -16.73 -8.53 -10.46
CA MET A 12 -15.71 -8.87 -9.49
C MET A 12 -14.89 -7.62 -9.23
N VAL A 13 -14.59 -7.37 -7.96
CA VAL A 13 -13.74 -6.24 -7.57
C VAL A 13 -12.31 -6.58 -7.99
N ASP A 14 -11.72 -5.76 -8.86
CA ASP A 14 -10.32 -5.89 -9.27
C ASP A 14 -9.37 -5.76 -8.06
N LEU A 15 -8.24 -6.46 -8.13
CA LEU A 15 -7.23 -6.47 -7.09
C LEU A 15 -6.02 -5.65 -7.54
N ILE A 16 -5.53 -4.77 -6.66
CA ILE A 16 -4.27 -4.04 -6.87
C ILE A 16 -3.21 -4.69 -5.98
N PHE A 17 -2.15 -5.20 -6.59
CA PHE A 17 -0.96 -5.68 -5.90
C PHE A 17 0.18 -4.69 -6.15
N LEU A 18 0.79 -4.21 -5.07
CA LEU A 18 1.96 -3.34 -5.13
C LEU A 18 3.20 -4.22 -4.99
N ASP A 19 3.90 -4.43 -6.09
CA ASP A 19 5.18 -5.13 -6.09
C ASP A 19 6.28 -4.12 -5.74
N THR A 20 6.76 -4.17 -4.51
CA THR A 20 7.81 -3.27 -4.01
C THR A 20 9.18 -3.59 -4.60
N LEU A 21 9.30 -4.69 -5.36
CA LEU A 21 10.55 -5.31 -5.82
C LEU A 21 11.39 -5.94 -4.69
N HIS A 22 10.89 -5.93 -3.45
CA HIS A 22 11.59 -6.46 -2.27
C HIS A 22 10.72 -7.45 -1.49
N HIS A 23 9.69 -8.03 -2.13
CA HIS A 23 8.86 -9.07 -1.52
C HIS A 23 9.63 -10.38 -1.35
N PHE A 24 9.19 -11.20 -0.40
CA PHE A 24 9.61 -12.61 -0.37
C PHE A 24 9.16 -13.33 -1.65
N PRO A 25 9.95 -14.28 -2.18
CA PRO A 25 9.52 -15.14 -3.29
C PRO A 25 8.20 -15.87 -3.00
N GLU A 26 7.97 -16.28 -1.74
CA GLU A 26 6.73 -16.93 -1.30
C GLU A 26 5.50 -16.03 -1.44
N THR A 27 5.66 -14.71 -1.30
CA THR A 27 4.59 -13.72 -1.54
C THR A 27 4.23 -13.65 -3.02
N LEU A 28 5.23 -13.63 -3.90
CA LEU A 28 5.00 -13.60 -5.35
C LEU A 28 4.37 -14.92 -5.82
N ALA A 29 4.84 -16.06 -5.31
CA ALA A 29 4.24 -17.37 -5.57
C ALA A 29 2.78 -17.45 -5.08
N LEU A 30 2.43 -16.79 -3.97
CA LEU A 30 1.04 -16.67 -3.53
C LEU A 30 0.19 -15.87 -4.53
N VAL A 31 0.69 -14.76 -5.07
CA VAL A 31 -0.03 -13.99 -6.09
C VAL A 31 -0.37 -14.87 -7.28
N ASP A 32 0.55 -15.71 -7.74
CA ASP A 32 0.30 -16.65 -8.83
C ASP A 32 -0.74 -17.72 -8.48
N ARG A 33 -0.71 -18.27 -7.25
CA ARG A 33 -1.76 -19.19 -6.76
C ARG A 33 -3.13 -18.51 -6.67
N VAL A 34 -3.18 -17.24 -6.26
CA VAL A 34 -4.42 -16.45 -6.21
C VAL A 34 -4.97 -16.25 -7.62
N ARG A 35 -4.13 -15.90 -8.61
CA ARG A 35 -4.55 -15.81 -10.02
C ARG A 35 -5.17 -17.10 -10.54
N GLN A 36 -4.57 -18.25 -10.20
CA GLN A 36 -5.06 -19.56 -10.61
C GLN A 36 -6.38 -19.94 -9.92
N LYS A 37 -6.49 -19.70 -8.60
CA LYS A 37 -7.69 -20.03 -7.80
C LYS A 37 -8.87 -19.12 -8.13
N TYR A 38 -8.62 -17.84 -8.42
CA TYR A 38 -9.63 -16.81 -8.66
C TYR A 38 -9.47 -16.17 -10.05
N PRO A 39 -9.68 -16.93 -11.15
CA PRO A 39 -9.39 -16.47 -12.51
C PRO A 39 -10.30 -15.34 -13.01
N LEU A 40 -11.39 -15.05 -12.29
CA LEU A 40 -12.30 -13.94 -12.58
C LEU A 40 -11.89 -12.63 -11.87
N VAL A 41 -10.91 -12.67 -10.98
CA VAL A 41 -10.34 -11.46 -10.35
C VAL A 41 -9.18 -10.99 -11.20
N ASN A 42 -9.30 -9.79 -11.77
CA ASN A 42 -8.18 -9.16 -12.45
C ASN A 42 -7.19 -8.60 -11.42
N ILE A 43 -5.92 -8.99 -11.50
CA ILE A 43 -4.86 -8.53 -10.59
C ILE A 43 -3.95 -7.55 -11.32
N HIS A 44 -4.10 -6.26 -11.02
CA HIS A 44 -3.23 -5.20 -11.49
C HIS A 44 -1.98 -5.14 -10.62
N VAL A 45 -0.81 -5.23 -11.25
CA VAL A 45 0.48 -5.12 -10.54
C VAL A 45 1.10 -3.76 -10.82
N PHE A 46 1.36 -3.01 -9.75
CA PHE A 46 2.05 -1.73 -9.82
C PHE A 46 3.40 -1.81 -9.10
N LYS A 47 4.43 -1.36 -9.80
CA LYS A 47 5.83 -1.32 -9.35
C LYS A 47 6.30 0.12 -9.18
N PRO A 48 7.45 0.36 -8.52
CA PRO A 48 8.13 1.65 -8.52
C PRO A 48 8.28 2.21 -9.94
N GLN A 49 8.02 3.50 -10.13
CA GLN A 49 7.90 4.07 -11.48
C GLN A 49 9.18 3.88 -12.32
N GLY A 50 9.02 3.18 -13.45
CA GLY A 50 10.07 2.91 -14.42
C GLY A 50 11.10 1.87 -13.95
N LEU A 51 10.74 1.01 -13.01
CA LEU A 51 11.60 -0.04 -12.47
C LEU A 51 10.88 -1.39 -12.49
N GLU A 52 11.56 -2.42 -12.97
CA GLU A 52 11.03 -3.78 -13.10
C GLU A 52 11.69 -4.76 -12.15
N THR A 53 12.92 -4.47 -11.68
CA THR A 53 13.73 -5.36 -10.84
C THR A 53 14.33 -4.66 -9.62
N GLU A 54 14.64 -5.45 -8.59
CA GLU A 54 15.36 -4.97 -7.40
C GLU A 54 16.72 -4.34 -7.75
N GLU A 55 17.41 -4.90 -8.75
CA GLU A 55 18.70 -4.37 -9.24
C GLU A 55 18.56 -2.96 -9.82
N GLU A 56 17.54 -2.72 -10.65
CA GLU A 56 17.26 -1.38 -11.19
C GLU A 56 16.89 -0.39 -10.07
N PHE A 57 16.13 -0.84 -9.07
CA PHE A 57 15.82 -0.03 -7.88
C PHE A 57 17.08 0.35 -7.12
N ALA A 58 17.96 -0.63 -6.86
CA ALA A 58 19.25 -0.44 -6.20
C ALA A 58 20.17 0.51 -6.98
N ASN A 59 20.22 0.38 -8.31
CA ASN A 59 21.03 1.23 -9.18
C ASN A 59 20.54 2.69 -9.19
N LYS A 60 19.22 2.90 -9.12
CA LYS A 60 18.62 4.25 -9.15
C LYS A 60 18.65 4.95 -7.79
N TYR A 61 18.37 4.21 -6.72
CA TYR A 61 18.12 4.79 -5.39
C TYR A 61 19.12 4.36 -4.31
N GLY A 62 20.00 3.40 -4.61
CA GLY A 62 20.93 2.80 -3.66
C GLY A 62 20.46 1.43 -3.14
N ALA A 63 21.41 0.51 -2.95
CA ALA A 63 21.15 -0.90 -2.67
C ALA A 63 20.40 -1.20 -1.35
N ARG A 64 20.43 -0.29 -0.37
CA ARG A 64 19.76 -0.45 0.93
C ARG A 64 19.02 0.82 1.32
N LEU A 65 18.24 1.39 0.38
CA LEU A 65 17.55 2.67 0.59
C LEU A 65 16.67 2.66 1.86
N TRP A 66 16.09 1.52 2.22
CA TRP A 66 15.28 1.35 3.44
C TRP A 66 16.05 1.61 4.75
N GLU A 67 17.39 1.60 4.73
CA GLU A 67 18.24 1.94 5.88
C GLU A 67 18.73 3.38 5.85
N THR A 68 19.01 3.91 4.66
CA THR A 68 19.56 5.26 4.53
C THR A 68 18.47 6.32 4.53
N ASP A 69 17.30 6.02 3.97
CA ASP A 69 16.12 6.89 3.94
C ASP A 69 14.83 6.07 3.83
N ASP A 70 14.34 5.56 4.97
CA ASP A 70 13.09 4.79 5.06
C ASP A 70 11.86 5.56 4.55
N GLN A 71 11.85 6.90 4.66
CA GLN A 71 10.72 7.70 4.19
C GLN A 71 10.69 7.75 2.66
N PHE A 72 11.86 7.93 2.03
CA PHE A 72 11.96 7.90 0.58
C PHE A 72 11.71 6.49 0.04
N TYR A 73 12.21 5.44 0.71
CA TYR A 73 11.88 4.06 0.36
C TYR A 73 10.38 3.80 0.40
N ASP A 74 9.69 4.11 1.51
CA ASP A 74 8.25 3.92 1.61
C ASP A 74 7.49 4.69 0.52
N TRP A 75 7.94 5.89 0.17
CA TRP A 75 7.31 6.65 -0.91
C TRP A 75 7.52 6.00 -2.28
N ALA A 76 8.77 5.78 -2.67
CA ALA A 76 9.13 5.27 -4.00
C ALA A 76 8.63 3.83 -4.22
N ALA A 77 8.75 2.99 -3.19
CA ALA A 77 8.40 1.57 -3.30
C ALA A 77 6.91 1.28 -3.11
N LYS A 78 6.16 2.15 -2.41
CA LYS A 78 4.80 1.83 -1.94
C LYS A 78 3.78 2.92 -2.18
N VAL A 79 4.05 4.15 -1.73
CA VAL A 79 3.05 5.23 -1.79
C VAL A 79 2.83 5.73 -3.22
N GLU A 80 3.91 6.02 -3.96
CA GLU A 80 3.82 6.47 -5.35
C GLU A 80 3.12 5.42 -6.23
N PRO A 81 3.51 4.13 -6.21
CA PRO A 81 2.82 3.12 -7.00
C PRO A 81 1.34 2.97 -6.64
N ALA A 82 0.98 3.06 -5.35
CA ALA A 82 -0.42 3.03 -4.92
C ALA A 82 -1.22 4.20 -5.48
N GLN A 83 -0.71 5.43 -5.32
CA GLN A 83 -1.37 6.64 -5.80
C GLN A 83 -1.51 6.64 -7.32
N ARG A 84 -0.49 6.16 -8.03
CA ARG A 84 -0.54 5.99 -9.48
C ARG A 84 -1.57 4.95 -9.90
N ALA A 85 -1.63 3.80 -9.21
CA ALA A 85 -2.65 2.78 -9.45
C ALA A 85 -4.07 3.34 -9.30
N TYR A 86 -4.32 4.11 -8.24
CA TYR A 86 -5.64 4.69 -8.02
C TYR A 86 -6.03 5.68 -9.12
N ARG A 87 -5.09 6.49 -9.60
CA ARG A 87 -5.34 7.44 -10.71
C ARG A 87 -5.56 6.72 -12.03
N GLU A 88 -4.67 5.81 -12.42
CA GLU A 88 -4.72 5.13 -13.72
C GLU A 88 -5.94 4.22 -13.84
N LEU A 89 -6.37 3.60 -12.74
CA LEU A 89 -7.55 2.72 -12.69
C LEU A 89 -8.84 3.45 -12.29
N ASN A 90 -8.82 4.77 -12.10
CA ASN A 90 -9.97 5.58 -11.65
C ASN A 90 -10.65 5.04 -10.38
N VAL A 91 -9.84 4.69 -9.38
CA VAL A 91 -10.29 4.07 -8.13
C VAL A 91 -10.84 5.14 -7.18
N HIS A 92 -12.08 4.95 -6.74
CA HIS A 92 -12.75 5.82 -5.77
C HIS A 92 -12.86 5.16 -4.39
N ALA A 93 -12.81 3.84 -4.32
CA ALA A 93 -12.88 3.07 -3.09
C ALA A 93 -11.97 1.83 -3.15
N VAL A 94 -11.36 1.48 -2.02
CA VAL A 94 -10.53 0.27 -1.87
C VAL A 94 -10.97 -0.55 -0.66
N LEU A 95 -10.96 -1.87 -0.81
CA LEU A 95 -11.05 -2.80 0.32
C LEU A 95 -9.65 -2.98 0.90
N THR A 96 -9.51 -2.90 2.23
CA THR A 96 -8.23 -3.18 2.91
C THR A 96 -8.35 -4.32 3.91
N GLY A 97 -7.25 -5.04 4.14
CA GLY A 97 -7.16 -6.11 5.12
C GLY A 97 -6.83 -5.65 6.55
N ARG A 98 -7.00 -4.36 6.87
CA ARG A 98 -6.74 -3.82 8.22
C ARG A 98 -7.82 -4.30 9.21
N ARG A 99 -7.40 -4.64 10.43
CA ARG A 99 -8.29 -5.09 11.52
C ARG A 99 -7.92 -4.47 12.85
N ARG A 100 -8.89 -4.27 13.73
CA ARG A 100 -8.66 -3.72 15.08
C ARG A 100 -7.76 -4.61 15.93
N SER A 101 -7.92 -5.93 15.78
CA SER A 101 -7.12 -6.95 16.47
C SER A 101 -5.62 -6.91 16.14
N GLN A 102 -5.20 -6.16 15.12
CA GLN A 102 -3.78 -5.97 14.77
C GLN A 102 -3.06 -4.96 15.67
N GLY A 103 -3.79 -4.26 16.56
CA GLY A 103 -3.24 -3.37 17.57
C GLY A 103 -2.63 -2.08 17.03
N GLY A 104 -1.88 -1.38 17.89
CA GLY A 104 -1.28 -0.08 17.58
C GLY A 104 -2.32 0.93 17.12
N LYS A 105 -2.02 1.66 16.03
CA LYS A 105 -2.95 2.66 15.45
C LYS A 105 -4.20 2.05 14.83
N ARG A 106 -4.31 0.72 14.72
CA ARG A 106 -5.49 0.04 14.16
C ARG A 106 -6.55 -0.26 15.20
N GLY A 107 -6.27 -0.14 16.50
CA GLY A 107 -7.26 -0.43 17.56
C GLY A 107 -8.57 0.33 17.39
N ASP A 108 -8.49 1.58 16.93
CA ASP A 108 -9.63 2.49 16.72
C ASP A 108 -10.04 2.61 15.25
N LEU A 109 -9.68 1.63 14.41
CA LEU A 109 -9.97 1.65 12.97
C LEU A 109 -11.47 1.71 12.68
N ASP A 110 -11.94 2.63 11.83
CA ASP A 110 -13.32 2.62 11.35
C ASP A 110 -13.56 1.56 10.25
N VAL A 111 -14.82 1.13 10.08
CA VAL A 111 -15.16 0.24 8.96
C VAL A 111 -15.04 0.98 7.62
N ILE A 112 -15.35 2.28 7.60
CA ILE A 112 -15.24 3.15 6.44
C ILE A 112 -14.41 4.36 6.85
N GLU A 113 -13.32 4.62 6.13
CA GLU A 113 -12.47 5.80 6.28
C GLU A 113 -12.47 6.57 4.94
N VAL A 114 -12.26 7.88 4.98
CA VAL A 114 -11.98 8.68 3.78
C VAL A 114 -10.65 9.37 4.00
N ASP A 115 -9.71 9.22 3.07
CA ASP A 115 -8.43 9.92 3.17
C ASP A 115 -8.50 11.34 2.58
N GLU A 116 -7.42 12.11 2.77
CA GLU A 116 -7.36 13.52 2.35
C GLU A 116 -7.50 13.72 0.84
N ALA A 117 -7.20 12.68 0.04
CA ALA A 117 -7.37 12.69 -1.40
C ALA A 117 -8.79 12.29 -1.84
N GLY A 118 -9.68 12.00 -0.88
CA GLY A 118 -11.07 11.58 -1.14
C GLY A 118 -11.24 10.09 -1.42
N LEU A 119 -10.18 9.27 -1.27
CA LEU A 119 -10.28 7.82 -1.47
C LEU A 119 -11.02 7.18 -0.28
N ILE A 120 -12.05 6.41 -0.58
CA ILE A 120 -12.79 5.65 0.43
C ILE A 120 -12.05 4.35 0.74
N LYS A 121 -11.72 4.10 2.00
CA LYS A 121 -11.11 2.85 2.47
C LYS A 121 -12.14 2.07 3.27
N ILE A 122 -12.41 0.84 2.87
CA ILE A 122 -13.39 -0.03 3.52
C ILE A 122 -12.63 -1.21 4.15
N ASN A 123 -12.83 -1.42 5.45
CA ASN A 123 -12.19 -2.46 6.24
C ASN A 123 -13.24 -3.52 6.62
N PRO A 124 -13.64 -4.41 5.68
CA PRO A 124 -14.75 -5.34 5.91
C PRO A 124 -14.48 -6.31 7.07
N LEU A 125 -13.20 -6.57 7.37
CA LEU A 125 -12.75 -7.45 8.44
C LEU A 125 -12.33 -6.68 9.70
N ALA A 126 -12.71 -5.41 9.85
CA ALA A 126 -12.28 -4.56 10.97
C ALA A 126 -12.47 -5.22 12.35
N ASN A 127 -13.57 -5.96 12.51
CA ASN A 127 -13.97 -6.65 13.74
C ASN A 127 -13.47 -8.09 13.87
N TRP A 128 -12.77 -8.62 12.87
CA TRP A 128 -12.31 -10.01 12.91
C TRP A 128 -11.02 -10.14 13.71
N SER A 129 -10.96 -11.16 14.57
CA SER A 129 -9.72 -11.63 15.19
C SER A 129 -8.84 -12.35 14.16
N PHE A 130 -7.55 -12.50 14.46
CA PHE A 130 -6.65 -13.32 13.63
C PHE A 130 -7.15 -14.76 13.51
N GLN A 131 -7.74 -15.31 14.57
CA GLN A 131 -8.27 -16.67 14.58
C GLN A 131 -9.50 -16.83 13.67
N GLN A 132 -10.39 -15.84 13.62
CA GLN A 132 -11.52 -15.86 12.68
C GLN A 132 -11.05 -15.84 11.22
N VAL A 133 -10.01 -15.04 10.91
CA VAL A 133 -9.41 -15.03 9.56
C VAL A 133 -8.80 -16.39 9.24
N LYS A 134 -8.01 -16.96 10.15
CA LYS A 134 -7.38 -18.28 9.96
C LYS A 134 -8.42 -19.37 9.76
N GLN A 135 -9.49 -19.37 10.56
CA GLN A 135 -10.59 -20.33 10.44
C GLN A 135 -11.26 -20.24 9.07
N TYR A 136 -11.58 -19.03 8.60
CA TYR A 136 -12.18 -18.85 7.27
C TYR A 136 -11.26 -19.34 6.14
N VAL A 137 -9.95 -19.04 6.24
CA VAL A 137 -8.96 -19.51 5.26
C VAL A 137 -8.94 -21.04 5.19
N GLN A 138 -8.99 -21.72 6.33
CA GLN A 138 -9.02 -23.17 6.43
C GLN A 138 -10.34 -23.76 5.90
N ASP A 139 -11.48 -23.22 6.34
CA ASP A 139 -12.81 -23.74 5.99
C ASP A 139 -13.15 -23.58 4.50
N ASN A 140 -12.49 -22.65 3.80
CA ASN A 140 -12.80 -22.29 2.41
C ASN A 140 -11.64 -22.56 1.44
N ASP A 141 -10.61 -23.29 1.87
CA ASP A 141 -9.44 -23.64 1.05
C ASP A 141 -8.84 -22.41 0.33
N VAL A 142 -8.71 -21.30 1.06
CA VAL A 142 -8.15 -20.05 0.53
C VAL A 142 -6.63 -20.18 0.48
N PRO A 143 -5.97 -19.93 -0.67
CA PRO A 143 -4.52 -19.96 -0.73
C PRO A 143 -3.93 -18.87 0.19
N TYR A 144 -2.95 -19.24 1.01
CA TYR A 144 -2.25 -18.33 1.91
C TYR A 144 -0.73 -18.44 1.73
N ASN A 145 0.01 -17.53 2.37
CA ASN A 145 1.46 -17.48 2.29
C ASN A 145 2.07 -18.55 3.23
N GLU A 146 2.86 -19.46 2.68
CA GLU A 146 3.49 -20.57 3.43
C GLU A 146 4.44 -20.09 4.55
N LEU A 147 4.92 -18.84 4.48
CA LEU A 147 5.70 -18.25 5.57
C LEU A 147 4.89 -18.14 6.88
N LEU A 148 3.55 -18.13 6.81
CA LEU A 148 2.71 -18.16 8.00
C LEU A 148 3.00 -19.40 8.86
N ASP A 149 3.21 -20.56 8.25
CA ASP A 149 3.53 -21.81 8.95
C ASP A 149 4.94 -21.80 9.55
N ARG A 150 5.79 -20.89 9.07
CA ARG A 150 7.14 -20.63 9.58
C ARG A 150 7.16 -19.48 10.62
N GLY A 151 6.00 -19.05 11.12
CA GLY A 151 5.87 -18.05 12.17
C GLY A 151 5.73 -16.60 11.68
N TYR A 152 5.60 -16.36 10.37
CA TYR A 152 5.40 -15.01 9.83
C TYR A 152 3.91 -14.63 9.84
N LYS A 153 3.42 -14.11 10.98
CA LYS A 153 2.01 -13.68 11.12
C LYS A 153 1.65 -12.42 10.33
N SER A 154 2.63 -11.59 9.99
CA SER A 154 2.45 -10.39 9.15
C SER A 154 3.63 -10.23 8.20
N ILE A 155 3.37 -10.21 6.89
CA ILE A 155 4.41 -10.28 5.84
C ILE A 155 4.45 -8.98 5.04
N GLY A 156 5.65 -8.47 4.79
CA GLY A 156 5.91 -7.36 3.86
C GLY A 156 7.22 -7.62 3.11
N ASP A 157 8.03 -6.58 2.95
CA ASP A 157 9.35 -6.69 2.33
C ASP A 157 10.29 -7.56 3.18
N TYR A 158 11.21 -8.29 2.52
CA TYR A 158 12.05 -9.30 3.16
C TYR A 158 12.97 -8.71 4.24
N HIS A 159 13.46 -7.49 4.03
CA HIS A 159 14.41 -6.82 4.94
C HIS A 159 13.74 -6.23 6.19
N SER A 160 12.40 -6.12 6.21
CA SER A 160 11.65 -5.45 7.29
C SER A 160 10.57 -6.35 7.93
N THR A 161 10.72 -7.67 7.77
CA THR A 161 9.78 -8.67 8.28
C THR A 161 10.53 -9.80 8.99
N GLN A 162 10.13 -10.11 10.22
CA GLN A 162 10.68 -11.20 11.03
C GLN A 162 9.56 -12.15 11.51
N PRO A 163 9.87 -13.44 11.76
CA PRO A 163 8.92 -14.35 12.38
C PRO A 163 8.69 -13.96 13.84
N VAL A 164 7.55 -14.40 14.39
CA VAL A 164 7.13 -14.13 15.77
C VAL A 164 6.70 -15.42 16.46
N LYS A 165 6.82 -15.48 17.79
CA LYS A 165 6.31 -16.62 18.57
C LYS A 165 4.79 -16.66 18.55
N GLU A 166 4.25 -17.82 18.92
CA GLU A 166 2.80 -18.07 18.93
C GLU A 166 2.02 -17.08 19.81
N ASN A 167 2.59 -16.63 20.92
CA ASN A 167 1.98 -15.68 21.85
C ASN A 167 2.33 -14.20 21.59
N GLU A 168 3.21 -13.91 20.62
CA GLU A 168 3.54 -12.53 20.24
C GLU A 168 2.47 -11.93 19.31
N ASP A 169 2.29 -10.61 19.39
CA ASP A 169 1.33 -9.87 18.58
C ASP A 169 1.54 -10.11 17.07
N GLU A 170 0.45 -10.19 16.31
CA GLU A 170 0.46 -10.51 14.86
C GLU A 170 1.46 -9.67 14.05
N ARG A 171 1.63 -8.41 14.43
CA ARG A 171 2.48 -7.46 13.69
C ARG A 171 3.81 -7.14 14.36
N SER A 172 4.13 -7.77 15.49
CA SER A 172 5.39 -7.52 16.23
C SER A 172 6.66 -7.86 15.43
N GLY A 173 6.55 -8.69 14.39
CA GLY A 173 7.63 -8.99 13.45
C GLY A 173 7.89 -7.90 12.41
N ARG A 174 7.01 -6.90 12.29
CA ARG A 174 7.18 -5.75 11.40
C ARG A 174 7.99 -4.68 12.09
N TRP A 175 9.01 -4.16 11.41
CA TRP A 175 9.84 -3.03 11.91
C TRP A 175 10.44 -3.28 13.30
N LYS A 176 10.79 -4.54 13.61
CA LYS A 176 11.35 -4.91 14.91
C LYS A 176 12.60 -4.08 15.21
N GLY A 177 12.58 -3.34 16.32
CA GLY A 177 13.65 -2.43 16.71
C GLY A 177 13.56 -1.00 16.14
N GLN A 178 12.50 -0.65 15.42
CA GLN A 178 12.27 0.69 14.88
C GLN A 178 11.08 1.38 15.57
N GLN A 179 10.98 2.71 15.47
CA GLN A 179 9.83 3.48 15.98
C GLN A 179 8.59 3.40 15.06
N LYS A 180 8.68 2.69 13.93
CA LYS A 180 7.65 2.64 12.91
C LYS A 180 6.54 1.66 13.28
N THR A 181 5.31 2.16 13.35
CA THR A 181 4.14 1.35 13.75
C THR A 181 3.17 1.10 12.60
N GLU A 182 3.24 1.88 11.51
CA GLU A 182 2.38 1.74 10.33
C GLU A 182 3.14 1.98 9.03
N CYS A 183 2.63 1.38 7.97
CA CYS A 183 3.18 1.54 6.62
C CYS A 183 2.75 2.88 6.01
N GLY A 184 3.63 3.52 5.23
CA GLY A 184 3.33 4.76 4.51
C GLY A 184 2.05 4.72 3.65
N ILE A 185 1.64 3.55 3.15
CA ILE A 185 0.40 3.34 2.36
C ILE A 185 -0.86 3.76 3.13
N HIS A 186 -0.87 3.59 4.47
CA HIS A 186 -2.04 3.86 5.31
C HIS A 186 -1.88 5.12 6.15
N ASN A 187 -0.75 5.82 6.02
CA ASN A 187 -0.59 7.11 6.67
C ASN A 187 -1.36 8.15 5.85
N PRO A 188 -2.33 8.89 6.44
CA PRO A 188 -3.07 9.93 5.72
C PRO A 188 -2.15 10.94 5.02
N ARG A 189 -0.93 11.10 5.55
CA ARG A 189 0.11 12.00 5.05
C ARG A 189 1.45 11.26 4.98
N SER A 190 1.85 10.81 3.79
CA SER A 190 3.25 10.40 3.58
C SER A 190 4.15 11.62 3.75
N LYS A 191 5.06 11.60 4.73
CA LYS A 191 5.95 12.74 5.04
C LYS A 191 6.75 13.19 3.82
N TYR A 192 7.22 12.23 3.03
CA TYR A 192 7.94 12.54 1.80
C TYR A 192 7.03 13.11 0.71
N ALA A 193 5.81 12.58 0.56
CA ALA A 193 4.85 13.18 -0.37
C ALA A 193 4.51 14.64 0.00
N GLN A 194 4.37 14.93 1.29
CA GLN A 194 4.18 16.31 1.77
C GLN A 194 5.39 17.19 1.46
N PHE A 195 6.60 16.68 1.70
CA PHE A 195 7.83 17.39 1.35
C PHE A 195 7.87 17.73 -0.15
N LEU A 196 7.51 16.79 -1.02
CA LEU A 196 7.43 17.05 -2.46
C LEU A 196 6.37 18.11 -2.81
N MET A 197 5.17 18.04 -2.21
CA MET A 197 4.12 19.05 -2.42
C MET A 197 4.56 20.44 -1.96
N GLU A 198 5.23 20.55 -0.81
CA GLU A 198 5.72 21.84 -0.31
C GLU A 198 6.82 22.42 -1.21
N MET A 199 7.73 21.57 -1.70
CA MET A 199 8.76 21.95 -2.65
C MET A 199 8.17 22.44 -3.98
N GLU A 200 7.14 21.75 -4.49
CA GLU A 200 6.45 22.16 -5.72
C GLU A 200 5.72 23.49 -5.55
N ARG A 201 5.01 23.67 -4.42
CA ARG A 201 4.36 24.95 -4.08
C ARG A 201 5.37 26.10 -4.06
N LYS A 202 6.52 25.92 -3.41
CA LYS A 202 7.59 26.94 -3.37
C LYS A 202 8.09 27.29 -4.76
N ARG A 203 8.33 26.29 -5.63
CA ARG A 203 8.73 26.53 -7.02
C ARG A 203 7.68 27.31 -7.81
N GLN A 204 6.40 26.99 -7.61
CA GLN A 204 5.29 27.72 -8.26
C GLN A 204 5.19 29.17 -7.77
N GLU A 205 5.35 29.39 -6.46
CA GLU A 205 5.39 30.74 -5.85
C GLU A 205 6.56 31.56 -6.39
N GLU A 206 7.76 30.96 -6.50
CA GLU A 206 8.95 31.60 -7.07
C GLU A 206 8.73 31.95 -8.55
N ALA A 207 8.23 31.01 -9.35
CA ALA A 207 7.93 31.23 -10.77
C ALA A 207 6.88 32.34 -10.97
N LEU A 208 5.83 32.34 -10.16
CA LEU A 208 4.79 33.38 -10.19
C LEU A 208 5.36 34.74 -9.79
N SER A 209 6.19 34.81 -8.75
CA SER A 209 6.85 36.04 -8.31
C SER A 209 7.75 36.61 -9.41
N GLN A 210 8.56 35.77 -10.05
CA GLN A 210 9.41 36.17 -11.18
C GLN A 210 8.58 36.66 -12.38
N ALA A 211 7.50 35.97 -12.73
CA ALA A 211 6.58 36.39 -13.79
C ALA A 211 5.95 37.75 -13.49
N LEU A 212 5.46 37.97 -12.26
CA LEU A 212 4.88 39.25 -11.82
C LEU A 212 5.93 40.37 -11.90
N GLN A 213 7.14 40.16 -11.40
CA GLN A 213 8.23 41.14 -11.49
C GLN A 213 8.56 41.51 -12.94
N SER A 214 8.66 40.53 -13.83
CA SER A 214 8.91 40.77 -15.26
C SER A 214 7.80 41.55 -15.96
N SER A 215 6.53 41.31 -15.58
CA SER A 215 5.38 42.04 -16.12
C SER A 215 5.35 43.51 -15.68
N LEU A 216 5.72 43.78 -14.42
CA LEU A 216 5.79 45.14 -13.87
C LEU A 216 6.92 45.96 -14.52
N THR A 217 8.06 45.34 -14.84
CA THR A 217 9.15 46.01 -15.57
C THR A 217 8.83 46.27 -17.04
N THR A 218 7.98 45.46 -17.67
CA THR A 218 7.60 45.63 -19.09
C THR A 218 6.52 46.71 -19.28
N THR A 219 5.73 47.01 -18.24
CA THR A 219 4.67 48.03 -18.28
C THR A 219 5.19 49.44 -17.93
N ALA A 220 6.45 49.55 -17.50
CA ALA A 220 7.11 50.79 -17.11
C ALA A 220 8.06 51.37 -18.18
N GLN A 221 8.05 50.81 -19.40
CA GLN A 221 8.66 51.35 -20.61
C GLN A 221 7.57 51.78 -21.60
#